data_AF-A0A1V1T4U4-F1
#
_entry.id   AF-A0A1V1T4U4-F1
#
_cell.length_a   1.000
_cell.length_b   1.000
_cell.length_c   1.000
_cell.angle_alpha   90.00
_cell.angle_beta   90.00
_cell.angle_gamma   90.00
#
_symmetry.space_group_name_H-M   'P 1'
#
loop_
_entity.id
_entity.type
_entity.pdbx_description
1 polymer ?
#
loop_
_entity_poly.entity_id
_entity_poly.type
_entity_poly.pdbx_seq_one_letter_code
_entity_poly.pdbx_strand_id
1 'polypeptide(L)'
;MSIYFRKASSSDPISVTETVRNMLPLAQQPHSSATNEHPAPPPEEGERVITIDMKNVHSDAILSEFLAKTGATLVHPTPDEQVEMRQIEERVERATVDRSIVKKFIDDKRREERMLALAKQEAEAIKAANQ
;
A
#
# COMPACT_ATOMS: atom_id res chain seq x y z
N MET A 1 16.26 2.30 -6.38
CA MET A 1 15.90 0.89 -6.64
C MET A 1 16.63 0.40 -7.89
N SER A 2 17.06 -0.87 -7.92
CA SER A 2 17.76 -1.48 -9.06
C SER A 2 16.94 -2.65 -9.63
N ILE A 3 16.84 -2.73 -10.95
CA ILE A 3 16.07 -3.74 -11.68
C ILE A 3 17.01 -4.46 -12.64
N TYR A 4 17.05 -5.79 -12.57
CA TYR A 4 17.94 -6.63 -13.37
C TYR A 4 17.16 -7.18 -14.57
N PHE A 5 17.61 -6.83 -15.78
CA PHE A 5 17.08 -7.38 -17.02
C PHE A 5 18.10 -8.35 -17.61
N ARG A 6 17.64 -9.51 -18.08
CA ARG A 6 18.47 -10.40 -18.90
C ARG A 6 18.61 -9.80 -20.29
N LYS A 7 19.82 -9.77 -20.84
CA LYS A 7 20.07 -9.39 -22.23
C LYS A 7 19.48 -10.49 -23.11
N ALA A 8 18.59 -10.13 -24.04
CA ALA A 8 18.21 -11.03 -25.11
C ALA A 8 19.44 -11.24 -26.01
N SER A 9 19.81 -12.50 -26.28
CA SER A 9 20.85 -12.84 -27.23
C SER A 9 20.45 -12.25 -28.60
N SER A 10 21.28 -11.34 -29.11
CA SER A 10 21.14 -10.88 -30.48
C SER A 10 21.52 -12.04 -31.41
N SER A 11 20.53 -12.56 -32.14
CA SER A 11 20.65 -13.31 -33.40
C SER A 11 21.23 -14.74 -33.42
N ASP A 12 20.99 -15.59 -32.40
CA ASP A 12 21.26 -17.04 -32.51
C ASP A 12 20.04 -17.87 -32.07
N PRO A 13 19.83 -19.10 -32.61
CA PRO A 13 18.70 -19.94 -32.22
C PRO A 13 18.78 -20.24 -30.73
N ILE A 14 17.62 -20.22 -30.05
CA ILE A 14 17.46 -20.47 -28.61
C ILE A 14 18.27 -21.71 -28.22
N SER A 15 19.43 -21.49 -27.60
CA SER A 15 20.28 -22.60 -27.17
C SER A 15 19.64 -23.24 -25.95
N VAL A 16 19.63 -24.57 -25.92
CA VAL A 16 19.11 -25.37 -24.79
C VAL A 16 19.82 -24.99 -23.47
N THR A 17 21.02 -24.42 -23.54
CA THR A 17 21.74 -23.87 -22.39
C THR A 17 21.14 -22.57 -21.84
N GLU A 18 20.51 -21.73 -22.66
CA GLU A 18 19.85 -20.49 -22.22
C GLU A 18 18.50 -20.76 -21.55
N THR A 19 17.73 -21.74 -22.04
CA THR A 19 16.49 -22.19 -21.37
C THR A 19 16.79 -22.87 -20.04
N VAL A 20 17.87 -23.65 -19.95
CA VAL A 20 18.35 -24.21 -18.67
C VAL A 20 18.85 -23.11 -17.74
N ARG A 21 19.59 -22.08 -18.21
CA ARG A 21 19.93 -20.89 -17.40
C ARG A 21 18.70 -20.14 -16.90
N ASN A 22 17.66 -20.04 -17.72
CA ASN A 22 16.39 -19.43 -17.30
C ASN A 22 15.63 -20.26 -16.26
N MET A 23 15.91 -21.57 -16.16
CA MET A 23 15.31 -22.54 -15.24
C MET A 23 16.22 -22.88 -14.05
N LEU A 24 17.48 -22.43 -14.03
CA LEU A 24 18.37 -22.60 -12.88
C LEU A 24 17.77 -21.85 -11.69
N PRO A 25 17.79 -22.43 -10.48
CA PRO A 25 17.22 -21.78 -9.31
C PRO A 25 17.87 -20.42 -9.10
N LEU A 26 17.08 -19.47 -8.60
CA LEU A 26 17.47 -18.18 -8.01
C LEU A 26 18.39 -18.36 -6.77
N ALA A 27 19.29 -19.34 -6.77
CA ALA A 27 20.11 -19.74 -5.63
C ALA A 27 21.04 -18.63 -5.12
N GLN A 28 21.19 -17.52 -5.86
CA GLN A 28 21.96 -16.34 -5.47
C GLN A 28 21.12 -15.08 -5.21
N GLN A 29 19.78 -15.15 -5.22
CA GLN A 29 18.97 -13.99 -4.86
C GLN A 29 19.00 -13.82 -3.33
N PRO A 30 19.50 -12.68 -2.82
CA PRO A 30 19.47 -12.43 -1.39
C PRO A 30 18.03 -12.37 -0.86
N HIS A 31 17.83 -12.77 0.39
CA HIS A 31 16.57 -12.54 1.08
C HIS A 31 16.52 -11.11 1.65
N SER A 32 15.30 -10.65 1.99
CA SER A 32 15.11 -9.33 2.59
C SER A 32 15.73 -9.25 3.99
N SER A 33 16.36 -8.12 4.32
CA SER A 33 16.88 -7.83 5.66
C SER A 33 16.55 -6.37 6.05
N ALA A 34 16.31 -6.15 7.34
CA ALA A 34 16.06 -4.81 7.89
C ALA A 34 17.37 -4.07 8.27
N THR A 35 18.49 -4.79 8.36
CA THR A 35 19.80 -4.31 8.84
C THR A 35 20.84 -4.20 7.73
N ASN A 36 20.40 -4.24 6.45
CA ASN A 36 21.28 -4.17 5.28
C ASN A 36 22.32 -5.31 5.21
N GLU A 37 21.98 -6.50 5.71
CA GLU A 37 22.82 -7.71 5.61
C GLU A 37 22.97 -8.18 4.16
N HIS A 38 22.03 -7.80 3.32
CA HIS A 38 21.95 -8.21 1.92
C HIS A 38 21.80 -7.01 0.98
N PRO A 39 22.90 -6.32 0.65
CA PRO A 39 22.88 -5.23 -0.32
C PRO A 39 22.65 -5.77 -1.74
N ALA A 40 22.32 -4.86 -2.67
CA ALA A 40 22.10 -5.21 -4.07
C ALA A 40 23.36 -5.87 -4.69
N PRO A 41 23.26 -7.10 -5.22
CA PRO A 41 24.40 -7.79 -5.80
C PRO A 41 24.83 -7.16 -7.13
N PRO A 42 26.09 -7.35 -7.56
CA PRO A 42 26.48 -6.97 -8.92
C PRO A 42 25.70 -7.81 -9.96
N PRO A 43 25.46 -7.28 -11.18
CA PRO A 43 24.81 -8.05 -12.24
C PRO A 43 25.64 -9.25 -12.65
N GLU A 44 24.97 -10.36 -12.95
CA GLU A 44 25.61 -11.55 -13.50
C GLU A 44 25.93 -11.40 -15.00
N GLU A 45 26.71 -12.34 -15.54
CA GLU A 45 27.05 -12.37 -16.97
C GLU A 45 25.78 -12.50 -17.82
N GLY A 46 25.54 -11.50 -18.68
CA GLY A 46 24.33 -11.45 -19.51
C GLY A 46 23.19 -10.64 -18.89
N GLU A 47 23.37 -10.06 -17.71
CA GLU A 47 22.39 -9.15 -17.11
C GLU A 47 22.74 -7.67 -17.36
N ARG A 48 21.73 -6.81 -17.31
CA ARG A 48 21.85 -5.35 -17.29
C ARG A 48 21.05 -4.80 -16.13
N VAL A 49 21.61 -3.84 -15.40
CA VAL A 49 20.91 -3.18 -14.28
C VAL A 49 20.36 -1.84 -14.75
N ILE A 50 19.10 -1.59 -14.42
CA ILE A 50 18.46 -0.29 -14.56
C ILE A 50 18.18 0.26 -13.16
N THR A 51 18.71 1.45 -12.88
CA THR A 51 18.52 2.12 -11.58
C THR A 51 17.48 3.24 -11.70
N ILE A 52 16.62 3.34 -10.70
CA ILE A 52 15.63 4.40 -10.50
C ILE A 52 15.94 5.09 -9.18
N ASP A 53 16.15 6.40 -9.21
CA ASP A 53 16.27 7.21 -8.00
C ASP A 53 14.87 7.57 -7.50
N MET A 54 14.63 7.34 -6.21
CA MET A 54 13.33 7.53 -5.57
C MET A 54 13.37 8.63 -4.51
N LYS A 55 14.55 9.26 -4.29
CA LYS A 55 14.72 10.23 -3.21
C LYS A 55 13.93 11.51 -3.50
N ASN A 56 13.05 11.89 -2.58
CA ASN A 56 12.19 13.07 -2.69
C ASN A 56 11.23 13.03 -3.90
N VAL A 57 10.83 11.84 -4.36
CA VAL A 57 9.91 11.66 -5.48
C VAL A 57 8.61 11.04 -4.98
N HIS A 58 7.45 11.51 -5.48
CA HIS A 58 6.15 10.90 -5.17
C HIS A 58 6.00 9.52 -5.84
N SER A 59 5.21 8.63 -5.24
CA SER A 59 5.01 7.27 -5.73
C SER A 59 4.53 7.22 -7.18
N ASP A 60 3.69 8.16 -7.61
CA ASP A 60 3.12 8.17 -8.96
C ASP A 60 4.20 8.43 -10.02
N ALA A 61 5.14 9.33 -9.72
CA ALA A 61 6.26 9.62 -10.61
C ALA A 61 7.22 8.42 -10.68
N ILE A 62 7.49 7.76 -9.56
CA ILE A 62 8.31 6.54 -9.52
C ILE A 62 7.66 5.42 -10.35
N LEU A 63 6.34 5.24 -10.22
CA LEU A 63 5.60 4.24 -10.98
C LEU A 63 5.66 4.53 -12.48
N SER A 64 5.50 5.79 -12.88
CA SER A 64 5.61 6.18 -14.30
C SER A 64 7.00 5.90 -14.88
N GLU A 65 8.06 6.20 -14.12
CA GLU A 65 9.44 5.93 -14.52
C GLU A 65 9.72 4.43 -14.59
N PHE A 66 9.18 3.66 -13.65
CA PHE A 66 9.27 2.21 -13.63
C PHE A 66 8.62 1.60 -14.87
N LEU A 67 7.39 1.97 -15.19
CA LEU A 67 6.67 1.47 -16.37
C LEU A 67 7.40 1.86 -17.67
N ALA A 68 7.88 3.10 -17.77
CA ALA A 68 8.62 3.57 -18.94
C ALA A 68 9.94 2.83 -19.15
N LYS A 69 10.69 2.56 -18.08
CA LYS A 69 11.99 1.86 -18.15
C LYS A 69 11.85 0.35 -18.33
N THR A 70 10.82 -0.26 -17.76
CA THR A 70 10.59 -1.70 -17.85
C THR A 70 9.85 -2.13 -19.11
N GLY A 71 9.08 -1.22 -19.72
CA GLY A 71 8.25 -1.53 -20.88
C GLY A 71 7.10 -2.50 -20.56
N ALA A 72 6.72 -2.62 -19.28
CA ALA A 72 5.64 -3.49 -18.86
C ALA A 72 4.29 -3.02 -19.43
N THR A 73 3.46 -3.96 -19.85
CA THR A 73 2.11 -3.66 -20.33
C THR A 73 1.14 -3.59 -19.17
N LEU A 74 0.30 -2.56 -19.17
CA LEU A 74 -0.77 -2.42 -18.18
C LEU A 74 -1.86 -3.46 -18.44
N VAL A 75 -2.20 -4.20 -17.38
CA VAL A 75 -3.35 -5.11 -17.38
C VAL A 75 -4.55 -4.32 -16.87
N HIS A 76 -5.61 -4.27 -17.68
CA HIS A 76 -6.84 -3.60 -17.30
C HIS A 76 -7.74 -4.55 -16.50
N PRO A 77 -8.48 -4.03 -15.50
CA PRO A 77 -9.43 -4.82 -14.75
C PRO A 77 -10.50 -5.44 -15.66
N THR A 78 -10.83 -6.69 -15.39
CA THR A 78 -11.94 -7.40 -16.04
C THR A 78 -13.28 -6.76 -15.68
N PRO A 79 -14.36 -7.01 -16.45
CA PRO A 79 -15.68 -6.46 -16.15
C PRO A 79 -16.19 -6.81 -14.74
N ASP A 80 -15.91 -8.03 -14.28
CA ASP A 80 -16.32 -8.49 -12.94
C ASP A 80 -15.59 -7.73 -11.83
N GLU A 81 -14.28 -7.51 -11.99
CA GLU A 81 -13.48 -6.70 -11.06
C GLU A 81 -13.94 -5.23 -11.05
N GLN A 82 -14.37 -4.68 -12.18
CA GLN A 82 -14.93 -3.32 -12.23
C GLN A 82 -16.24 -3.19 -11.46
N VAL A 83 -17.08 -4.24 -11.48
CA VAL A 83 -18.30 -4.28 -10.67
C VAL A 83 -17.94 -4.34 -9.19
N GLU A 84 -16.96 -5.15 -8.81
CA GLU A 84 -16.50 -5.22 -7.42
C GLU A 84 -15.96 -3.88 -6.91
N MET A 85 -15.12 -3.20 -7.70
CA MET A 85 -14.62 -1.87 -7.35
C MET A 85 -15.76 -0.89 -7.09
N ARG A 86 -16.78 -0.85 -7.95
CA ARG A 86 -17.95 0.01 -7.77
C ARG A 86 -18.73 -0.34 -6.49
N GLN A 87 -18.91 -1.62 -6.20
CA GLN A 87 -19.59 -2.04 -4.97
C GLN A 87 -18.80 -1.61 -3.72
N ILE A 88 -17.46 -1.61 -3.77
CA ILE A 88 -16.62 -1.12 -2.68
C ILE A 88 -16.81 0.39 -2.52
N GLU A 89 -16.79 1.16 -3.61
CA GLU A 89 -17.03 2.61 -3.59
C GLU A 89 -18.39 2.95 -2.96
N GLU A 90 -19.46 2.30 -3.39
CA GLU A 90 -20.81 2.49 -2.82
C GLU A 90 -20.85 2.16 -1.31
N ARG A 91 -20.14 1.11 -0.88
CA ARG A 91 -20.05 0.75 0.55
C ARG A 91 -19.28 1.81 1.34
N VAL A 92 -18.20 2.36 0.78
CA VAL A 92 -17.41 3.41 1.43
C VAL A 92 -18.25 4.67 1.59
N GLU A 93 -18.98 5.09 0.56
CA GLU A 93 -19.88 6.25 0.65
C GLU A 93 -20.91 6.09 1.76
N ARG A 94 -21.63 4.97 1.79
CA ARG A 94 -22.60 4.68 2.86
C ARG A 94 -21.94 4.66 4.24
N ALA A 95 -20.78 4.03 4.36
CA ALA A 95 -20.05 3.96 5.62
C ALA A 95 -19.63 5.35 6.13
N THR A 96 -19.29 6.30 5.25
CA THR A 96 -18.96 7.67 5.68
C THR A 96 -20.17 8.40 6.24
N VAL A 97 -21.34 8.25 5.62
CA VAL A 97 -22.60 8.83 6.09
C VAL A 97 -22.97 8.24 7.45
N ASP A 98 -22.97 6.91 7.57
CA ASP A 98 -23.33 6.22 8.81
C ASP A 98 -22.39 6.59 9.96
N ARG A 99 -21.08 6.64 9.70
CA ARG A 99 -20.09 7.09 10.69
C ARG A 99 -20.38 8.51 11.17
N SER A 100 -20.82 9.41 10.29
CA SER A 100 -21.16 10.79 10.66
C SER A 100 -22.41 10.85 11.54
N ILE A 101 -23.43 10.03 11.26
CA ILE A 101 -24.68 9.96 12.02
C ILE A 101 -24.41 9.40 13.40
N VAL A 102 -23.72 8.26 13.47
CA VAL A 102 -23.37 7.61 14.75
C VAL A 102 -22.50 8.51 15.60
N LYS A 103 -21.53 9.20 14.99
CA LYS A 103 -20.69 10.17 15.71
C LYS A 103 -21.53 11.27 16.35
N LYS A 104 -22.47 11.89 15.60
CA LYS A 104 -23.37 12.92 16.15
C LYS A 104 -24.20 12.37 17.31
N PHE A 105 -24.80 11.20 17.15
CA PHE A 105 -25.58 10.56 18.20
C PHE A 105 -24.77 10.30 19.48
N ILE A 106 -23.54 9.79 19.34
CA ILE A 106 -22.65 9.55 20.49
C ILE A 106 -22.23 10.87 21.14
N ASP A 107 -21.91 11.88 20.34
CA ASP A 107 -21.48 13.19 20.84
C ASP A 107 -22.61 13.91 21.61
N ASP A 108 -23.85 13.83 21.10
CA ASP A 108 -25.04 14.38 21.74
C ASP A 108 -25.35 13.66 23.05
N LYS A 109 -25.36 12.31 23.04
CA LYS A 109 -25.54 11.51 24.25
C LYS A 109 -24.48 11.83 25.31
N ARG A 110 -23.22 11.93 24.91
CA ARG A 110 -22.11 12.29 25.82
C ARG A 110 -22.24 13.72 26.34
N ARG A 111 -22.85 14.63 25.57
CA ARG A 111 -23.13 16.00 26.03
C ARG A 111 -24.25 16.01 27.06
N GLU A 112 -25.34 15.29 26.81
CA GLU A 112 -26.46 15.15 27.75
C GLU A 112 -26.02 14.51 29.07
N GLU A 113 -25.27 13.40 29.01
CA GLU A 113 -24.73 12.73 30.19
C GLU A 113 -23.86 13.67 31.04
N ARG A 114 -23.01 14.48 30.40
CA ARG A 114 -22.19 15.48 31.10
C ARG A 114 -23.04 16.57 31.75
N MET A 115 -24.05 17.08 31.06
CA MET A 115 -24.97 18.09 31.61
C MET A 115 -25.72 17.56 32.83
N LEU A 116 -26.26 16.34 32.74
CA LEU A 116 -26.96 15.69 33.85
C LEU A 116 -26.04 15.39 35.03
N ALA A 117 -24.80 15.00 34.77
CA ALA A 117 -23.81 14.78 35.82
C ALA A 117 -23.48 16.08 36.57
N LEU A 118 -23.26 17.18 35.85
CA LEU A 118 -23.04 18.49 36.46
C LEU A 118 -24.24 18.95 37.29
N ALA A 119 -25.46 18.85 36.76
CA ALA A 119 -26.67 19.22 37.49
C ALA A 119 -26.87 18.40 38.78
N LYS A 120 -26.55 17.10 38.76
CA LYS A 120 -26.58 16.25 39.96
C LYS A 120 -25.53 16.68 40.99
N GLN A 121 -24.30 16.95 40.55
CA GLN A 121 -23.23 17.42 41.43
C GLN A 121 -23.57 18.76 42.09
N GLU A 122 -24.14 19.70 41.33
CA GLU A 122 -24.59 20.99 41.87
C GLU A 122 -25.73 20.84 42.89
N ALA A 123 -26.73 19.99 42.59
CA ALA A 123 -27.83 19.74 43.51
C ALA A 123 -27.37 19.06 44.82
N GLU A 124 -26.46 18.09 44.73
CA GLU A 124 -25.86 17.45 45.89
C GLU A 124 -25.04 18.44 46.73
N ALA A 125 -24.26 19.32 46.08
CA ALA A 125 -23.48 20.35 46.77
C ALA A 125 -24.38 21.37 47.50
N ILE A 126 -25.46 21.83 46.88
CA ILE A 126 -26.44 22.74 47.51
C ILE A 126 -27.12 22.05 48.70
N LYS A 127 -27.48 20.78 48.57
CA LYS A 127 -28.09 20.01 49.67
C LYS A 127 -27.12 19.83 50.85
N ALA A 128 -25.84 19.60 50.57
CA ALA A 128 -24.81 19.48 51.60
C ALA A 128 -24.49 20.82 52.28
N ALA A 129 -24.60 21.95 51.56
CA ALA A 129 -24.38 23.29 52.12
C ALA A 129 -25.55 23.81 52.97
N ASN A 130 -26.74 23.25 52.80
CA ASN A 130 -27.97 23.63 53.52
C ASN A 130 -28.32 22.68 54.69
N GLN A 131 -27.44 21.73 55.03
CA GLN A 131 -27.50 20.91 56.26
C GLN A 131 -26.48 21.40 57.27
#